data_AF-A0A2V1BXY9-F1
#
_entry.id   AF-A0A2V1BXY9-F1
#
_cell.length_a   1.000
_cell.length_b   1.000
_cell.length_c   1.000
_cell.angle_alpha   90.00
_cell.angle_beta   90.00
_cell.angle_gamma   90.00
#
_symmetry.space_group_name_H-M   'P 1'
#
loop_
_entity.id
_entity.type
_entity.pdbx_description
1 polymer ?
#
loop_
_entity_poly.entity_id
_entity_poly.type
_entity_poly.pdbx_seq_one_letter_code
_entity_poly.pdbx_strand_id
1 'polypeptide(L)'
;MILLRKPNYGIGYVIMTQIFIAFGGGGLVISEEMAVIAAAPHEGVTSMLALIGLFSSVGGAIGSAIATAIYTKKFPQALDRALPGNATLNAELYGSLPVQLSYPMGSPERDAVIHAYGEAMWYLTIAGTVMLVPCFFFIGIWKDFKIKELRQVKGTVL
;
A
#
# COMPACT_ATOMS: atom_id res chain seq x y z
N MET A 1 -9.28 -2.77 -8.57
CA MET A 1 -8.65 -1.55 -7.98
C MET A 1 -8.22 -0.55 -9.04
N ILE A 2 -7.48 -0.98 -10.07
CA ILE A 2 -6.84 -0.10 -11.06
C ILE A 2 -7.83 0.75 -11.88
N LEU A 3 -9.01 0.23 -12.25
CA LEU A 3 -10.01 0.98 -13.03
C LEU A 3 -10.92 1.86 -12.15
N LEU A 4 -11.20 1.40 -10.92
CA LEU A 4 -12.19 1.95 -10.00
C LEU A 4 -11.70 3.16 -9.18
N ARG A 5 -10.39 3.44 -9.23
CA ARG A 5 -9.74 4.54 -8.49
C ARG A 5 -9.44 5.75 -9.37
N LYS A 6 -10.06 5.84 -10.55
CA LYS A 6 -9.94 7.00 -11.45
C LYS A 6 -10.82 8.17 -10.96
N PRO A 7 -10.48 9.43 -11.27
CA PRO A 7 -11.19 10.61 -10.78
C PRO A 7 -12.68 10.69 -11.15
N ASN A 8 -13.10 10.03 -12.24
CA ASN A 8 -14.47 10.07 -12.74
C ASN A 8 -15.44 9.06 -12.08
N TYR A 9 -14.98 8.23 -11.13
CA TYR A 9 -15.85 7.28 -10.43
C TYR A 9 -16.22 7.82 -9.05
N GLY A 10 -17.47 7.55 -8.63
CA GLY A 10 -17.95 7.93 -7.31
C GLY A 10 -17.08 7.37 -6.18
N ILE A 11 -16.90 8.14 -5.11
CA ILE A 11 -16.02 7.81 -3.98
C ILE A 11 -16.33 6.43 -3.35
N GLY A 12 -17.58 5.95 -3.48
CA GLY A 12 -18.00 4.62 -3.03
C GLY A 12 -17.18 3.47 -3.62
N TYR A 13 -16.71 3.59 -4.86
CA TYR A 13 -15.85 2.56 -5.47
C TYR A 13 -14.46 2.52 -4.84
N VAL A 14 -13.91 3.69 -4.48
CA VAL A 14 -12.65 3.77 -3.75
C VAL A 14 -12.81 3.12 -2.37
N ILE A 15 -13.90 3.44 -1.66
CA ILE A 15 -14.21 2.86 -0.34
C ILE A 15 -14.31 1.34 -0.43
N MET A 16 -15.07 0.79 -1.39
CA MET A 16 -15.18 -0.66 -1.59
C MET A 16 -13.81 -1.32 -1.80
N THR A 17 -12.94 -0.72 -2.61
CA THR A 17 -11.59 -1.28 -2.81
C THR A 17 -10.74 -1.28 -1.54
N GLN A 18 -10.85 -0.25 -0.69
CA GLN A 18 -10.13 -0.21 0.60
C GLN A 18 -10.65 -1.28 1.56
N ILE A 19 -11.96 -1.53 1.57
CA ILE A 19 -12.54 -2.60 2.38
C ILE A 19 -11.96 -3.96 1.99
N PHE A 20 -11.88 -4.28 0.69
CA PHE A 20 -11.28 -5.54 0.23
C PHE A 20 -9.79 -5.68 0.58
N ILE A 21 -9.02 -4.58 0.52
CA ILE A 21 -7.63 -4.58 0.98
C ILE A 21 -7.56 -4.87 2.47
N ALA A 22 -8.42 -4.23 3.28
CA ALA A 22 -8.41 -4.39 4.73
C ALA A 22 -8.74 -5.84 5.14
N PHE A 23 -9.75 -6.46 4.52
CA PHE A 23 -10.09 -7.86 4.80
C PHE A 23 -8.97 -8.83 4.40
N GLY A 24 -8.39 -8.67 3.21
CA GLY A 24 -7.31 -9.54 2.76
C GLY A 24 -6.01 -9.35 3.55
N GLY A 25 -5.58 -8.09 3.70
CA GLY A 25 -4.34 -7.73 4.40
C GLY A 25 -4.40 -8.03 5.89
N GLY A 26 -5.49 -7.68 6.57
CA GLY A 26 -5.64 -7.92 8.01
C GLY A 26 -5.65 -9.41 8.37
N GLY A 27 -6.31 -10.24 7.56
CA GLY A 27 -6.29 -11.69 7.75
C GLY A 27 -4.90 -12.30 7.60
N LEU A 28 -4.11 -11.79 6.64
CA LEU A 28 -2.75 -12.28 6.40
C LEU A 28 -1.80 -11.94 7.56
N VAL A 29 -1.86 -10.72 8.09
CA VAL A 29 -1.03 -10.27 9.23
C VAL A 29 -1.31 -11.10 10.49
N ILE A 30 -2.58 -11.39 10.77
CA ILE A 30 -2.91 -12.24 11.93
C ILE A 30 -2.41 -13.68 11.69
N SER A 31 -2.54 -14.18 10.47
CA SER A 31 -2.11 -15.55 10.14
C SER A 31 -0.60 -15.74 10.26
N GLU A 32 0.21 -14.76 9.86
CA GLU A 32 1.67 -14.83 10.01
C GLU A 32 2.12 -14.78 11.47
N GLU A 33 1.50 -13.92 12.29
CA GLU A 33 1.80 -13.87 13.73
C GLU A 33 1.45 -15.19 14.42
N MET A 34 0.29 -15.78 14.09
CA MET A 34 -0.11 -17.07 14.64
C MET A 34 0.83 -18.20 14.21
N ALA A 35 1.30 -18.19 12.96
CA ALA A 35 2.28 -19.18 12.47
C ALA A 35 3.60 -19.09 13.23
N VAL A 36 4.08 -17.87 13.54
CA VAL A 36 5.29 -17.66 14.35
C VAL A 36 5.10 -18.18 15.76
N ILE A 37 3.97 -17.87 16.41
CA ILE A 37 3.68 -18.35 17.78
C ILE A 37 3.59 -19.89 17.82
N ALA A 38 3.02 -20.51 16.78
CA ALA A 38 2.91 -21.96 16.69
C ALA A 38 4.25 -22.68 16.45
N ALA A 39 5.19 -22.04 15.74
CA ALA A 39 6.49 -22.62 15.40
C ALA A 39 7.57 -22.37 16.47
N ALA A 40 7.43 -21.32 17.28
CA ALA A 40 8.44 -20.90 18.24
C ALA A 40 8.35 -21.64 19.59
N PRO A 41 9.48 -21.95 20.24
CA PRO A 41 9.49 -22.39 21.64
C PRO A 41 9.03 -21.24 22.55
N HIS A 42 8.32 -21.57 23.65
CA HIS A 42 7.65 -20.60 24.52
C HIS A 42 8.57 -19.48 25.05
N GLU A 43 9.86 -19.76 25.25
CA GLU A 43 10.84 -18.78 25.72
C GLU A 43 11.30 -17.79 24.63
N GLY A 44 11.11 -18.13 23.35
CA GLY A 44 11.62 -17.36 22.20
C GLY A 44 10.55 -16.70 21.32
N VAL A 45 9.26 -16.86 21.64
CA VAL A 45 8.13 -16.33 20.85
C VAL A 45 8.26 -14.81 20.64
N THR A 46 8.55 -14.06 21.70
CA THR A 46 8.67 -12.59 21.64
C THR A 46 9.79 -12.15 20.70
N SER A 47 10.93 -12.84 20.72
CA SER A 47 12.07 -12.55 19.85
C SER A 47 11.75 -12.81 18.38
N MET A 48 10.99 -13.87 18.09
CA MET A 48 10.56 -14.18 16.71
C MET A 48 9.49 -13.18 16.21
N LEU A 49 8.56 -12.76 17.08
CA LEU A 49 7.61 -11.68 16.75
C LEU A 49 8.32 -10.33 16.55
N ALA A 50 9.36 -10.02 17.32
CA ALA A 50 10.16 -8.82 17.08
C ALA A 50 10.85 -8.88 15.71
N LEU A 51 11.31 -10.06 15.30
CA LEU A 51 11.93 -10.27 13.99
C LEU A 51 10.93 -10.06 12.84
N ILE A 52 9.70 -10.58 12.94
CA ILE A 52 8.68 -10.35 11.90
C ILE A 52 8.32 -8.86 11.81
N GLY A 53 8.19 -8.17 12.94
CA GLY A 53 7.96 -6.72 12.98
C GLY A 53 9.09 -5.92 12.34
N LEU A 54 10.35 -6.33 12.51
CA LEU A 54 11.49 -5.73 11.82
C LEU A 54 11.37 -5.86 10.30
N PHE A 55 11.06 -7.06 9.80
CA PHE A 55 10.88 -7.28 8.36
C PHE A 55 9.69 -6.48 7.80
N SER A 56 8.59 -6.37 8.53
CA SER A 56 7.45 -5.54 8.15
C SER A 56 7.82 -4.06 8.06
N SER A 57 8.63 -3.55 8.99
CA SER A 57 9.14 -2.17 8.95
C SER A 57 10.04 -1.93 7.73
N VAL A 58 10.96 -2.86 7.45
CA VAL A 58 11.84 -2.79 6.27
C VAL A 58 11.01 -2.84 4.98
N GLY A 59 10.03 -3.74 4.88
CA GLY A 59 9.11 -3.83 3.75
C GLY A 59 8.32 -2.53 3.55
N GLY A 60 7.83 -1.92 4.63
CA GLY A 60 7.14 -0.63 4.61
C GLY A 60 8.02 0.51 4.11
N ALA A 61 9.29 0.54 4.51
CA ALA A 61 10.26 1.53 4.04
C ALA A 61 10.56 1.37 2.54
N ILE A 62 10.76 0.14 2.07
CA ILE A 62 10.98 -0.17 0.64
C ILE A 62 9.75 0.24 -0.18
N GLY A 63 8.54 -0.12 0.26
CA GLY A 63 7.30 0.23 -0.41
C GLY A 63 7.10 1.74 -0.50
N SER A 64 7.39 2.47 0.57
CA SER A 64 7.30 3.94 0.60
C SER A 64 8.31 4.60 -0.34
N ALA A 65 9.54 4.07 -0.42
CA ALA A 65 10.56 4.57 -1.33
C ALA A 65 10.16 4.37 -2.80
N ILE A 66 9.62 3.18 -3.16
CA ILE A 66 9.11 2.90 -4.51
C ILE A 66 7.93 3.82 -4.84
N ALA A 67 6.97 3.97 -3.92
CA ALA A 67 5.82 4.85 -4.09
C ALA A 67 6.25 6.31 -4.34
N THR A 68 7.21 6.80 -3.57
CA THR A 68 7.78 8.14 -3.72
C THR A 68 8.49 8.30 -5.07
N ALA A 69 9.29 7.33 -5.48
CA ALA A 69 9.99 7.36 -6.76
C ALA A 69 9.02 7.36 -7.96
N ILE A 70 7.92 6.63 -7.87
CA ILE A 70 6.86 6.64 -8.89
C ILE A 70 6.18 8.00 -8.93
N TYR A 71 5.75 8.51 -7.76
CA TYR A 71 5.02 9.76 -7.66
C TYR A 71 5.83 10.95 -8.18
N THR A 72 7.08 11.10 -7.73
CA THR A 72 7.98 12.20 -8.11
C THR A 72 8.31 12.24 -9.61
N LYS A 73 8.23 11.11 -10.31
CA LYS A 73 8.43 11.04 -11.77
C LYS A 73 7.13 11.18 -12.54
N LYS A 74 6.09 10.46 -12.15
CA LYS A 74 4.85 10.35 -12.94
C LYS A 74 3.93 11.54 -12.76
N PHE A 75 3.84 12.11 -11.57
CA PHE A 75 2.95 13.24 -11.33
C PHE A 75 3.36 14.48 -12.15
N PRO A 76 4.63 14.94 -12.15
CA PRO A 76 5.03 16.09 -12.97
C PRO A 76 4.91 15.83 -14.47
N GLN A 77 5.21 14.61 -14.93
CA GLN A 77 5.06 14.22 -16.34
C GLN A 77 3.61 14.28 -16.81
N ALA A 78 2.68 13.80 -15.99
CA ALA A 78 1.25 13.85 -16.29
C ALA A 78 0.72 15.29 -16.28
N LEU A 79 1.21 16.12 -15.35
CA LEU A 79 0.85 17.53 -15.27
C LEU A 79 1.34 18.31 -16.49
N ASP A 80 2.59 18.11 -16.92
CA ASP A 80 3.15 18.77 -18.11
C ASP A 80 2.42 18.39 -19.39
N ARG A 81 1.93 17.14 -19.48
CA ARG A 81 1.11 16.68 -20.60
C ARG A 81 -0.28 17.32 -20.61
N ALA A 82 -0.86 17.58 -19.45
CA ALA A 82 -2.19 18.17 -19.31
C ALA A 82 -2.18 19.70 -19.43
N LEU A 83 -1.08 20.36 -19.04
CA LEU A 83 -0.84 21.80 -19.13
C LEU A 83 0.49 22.09 -19.87
N PRO A 84 0.51 21.95 -21.21
CA PRO A 84 1.71 22.23 -21.98
C PRO A 84 1.99 23.74 -22.02
N GLY A 85 3.26 24.13 -21.78
CA GLY A 85 3.76 25.48 -22.03
C GLY A 85 3.89 26.40 -20.81
N ASN A 86 3.61 25.94 -19.59
CA ASN A 86 3.75 26.75 -18.37
C ASN A 86 4.52 26.02 -17.25
N ALA A 87 5.83 25.83 -17.46
CA ALA A 87 6.70 25.08 -16.54
C ALA A 87 6.76 25.67 -15.12
N THR A 88 6.66 27.00 -14.99
CA THR A 88 6.62 27.70 -13.69
C THR A 88 5.37 27.33 -12.91
N LEU A 89 4.21 27.37 -13.56
CA LEU A 89 2.93 26.98 -12.97
C LEU A 89 2.92 25.49 -12.59
N ASN A 90 3.47 24.62 -13.45
CA ASN A 90 3.57 23.18 -13.16
C ASN A 90 4.44 22.91 -11.92
N ALA A 91 5.52 23.67 -11.72
CA ALA A 91 6.36 23.56 -10.53
C ALA A 91 5.65 24.03 -9.25
N GLU A 92 4.90 25.14 -9.31
CA GLU A 92 4.10 25.63 -8.18
C GLU A 92 2.97 24.65 -7.81
N LEU A 93 2.26 24.13 -8.80
CA LEU A 93 1.21 23.13 -8.62
C LEU A 93 1.78 21.83 -8.04
N TYR A 94 2.95 21.38 -8.47
CA TYR A 94 3.60 20.21 -7.88
C TYR A 94 4.03 20.45 -6.42
N GLY A 95 4.57 21.64 -6.13
CA GLY A 95 5.15 21.97 -4.83
C GLY A 95 4.15 22.31 -3.74
N SER A 96 2.90 22.65 -4.06
CA SER A 96 1.95 23.19 -3.08
C SER A 96 0.51 22.72 -3.30
N LEU A 97 0.02 21.87 -2.40
CA LEU A 97 -1.38 21.48 -2.34
C LEU A 97 -2.33 22.68 -2.12
N PRO A 98 -2.02 23.69 -1.27
CA PRO A 98 -2.84 24.90 -1.18
C PRO A 98 -3.02 25.63 -2.52
N VAL A 99 -1.97 25.68 -3.36
CA VAL A 99 -2.04 26.31 -4.69
C VAL A 99 -2.91 25.47 -5.61
N GLN A 100 -2.81 24.13 -5.57
CA GLN A 100 -3.74 23.27 -6.32
C GLN A 100 -5.20 23.50 -5.91
N LEU A 101 -5.44 23.69 -4.60
CA LEU A 101 -6.76 23.85 -4.03
C LEU A 101 -7.39 25.22 -4.28
N SER A 102 -6.59 26.27 -4.50
CA SER A 102 -7.07 27.63 -4.74
C SER A 102 -7.74 27.80 -6.11
N TYR A 103 -7.40 26.98 -7.10
CA TYR A 103 -8.07 26.96 -8.40
C TYR A 103 -9.47 26.35 -8.30
N PRO A 104 -10.49 27.01 -8.88
CA PRO A 104 -11.87 26.52 -8.83
C PRO A 104 -12.03 25.20 -9.59
N MET A 105 -12.99 24.39 -9.17
CA MET A 105 -13.33 23.13 -9.86
C MET A 105 -13.76 23.42 -11.31
N GLY A 106 -13.21 22.69 -12.27
CA GLY A 106 -13.45 22.90 -13.70
C GLY A 106 -12.55 23.94 -14.36
N SER A 107 -11.59 24.54 -13.63
CA SER A 107 -10.51 25.29 -14.28
C SER A 107 -9.54 24.32 -14.98
N PRO A 108 -8.88 24.74 -16.08
CA PRO A 108 -7.89 23.92 -16.78
C PRO A 108 -6.78 23.43 -15.86
N GLU A 109 -6.37 24.26 -14.90
CA GLU A 109 -5.34 23.93 -13.91
C GLU A 109 -5.82 22.87 -12.92
N ARG A 110 -7.05 23.01 -12.42
CA ARG A 110 -7.62 22.06 -11.47
C ARG A 110 -7.87 20.70 -12.12
N ASP A 111 -8.36 20.69 -13.36
CA ASP A 111 -8.59 19.46 -14.12
C ASP A 111 -7.28 18.75 -14.49
N ALA A 112 -6.24 19.50 -14.83
CA ALA A 112 -4.91 18.96 -15.08
C ALA A 112 -4.30 18.30 -13.82
N VAL A 113 -4.44 18.93 -12.66
CA VAL A 113 -4.01 18.35 -11.37
C VAL A 113 -4.78 17.07 -11.05
N ILE A 114 -6.11 17.09 -11.23
CA ILE A 114 -6.95 15.90 -11.01
C ILE A 114 -6.53 14.75 -11.94
N HIS A 115 -6.23 15.06 -13.21
CA HIS A 115 -5.73 14.09 -14.17
C HIS A 115 -4.37 13.50 -13.72
N ALA A 116 -3.44 14.36 -13.31
CA ALA A 116 -2.11 13.96 -12.84
C ALA A 116 -2.19 13.05 -11.59
N TYR A 117 -3.08 13.35 -10.63
CA TYR A 117 -3.34 12.47 -9.50
C TYR A 117 -3.92 11.12 -9.92
N GLY A 118 -4.87 11.12 -10.86
CA GLY A 118 -5.45 9.90 -11.39
C GLY A 118 -4.41 8.98 -12.03
N GLU A 119 -3.51 9.54 -12.82
CA GLU A 119 -2.44 8.78 -13.48
C GLU A 119 -1.40 8.27 -12.47
N ALA A 120 -0.95 9.10 -11.53
CA ALA A 120 -0.02 8.69 -10.48
C ALA A 120 -0.59 7.55 -9.61
N MET A 121 -1.86 7.67 -9.20
CA MET A 121 -2.55 6.64 -8.41
C MET A 121 -2.73 5.32 -9.18
N TRP A 122 -2.91 5.39 -10.50
CA TRP A 122 -2.99 4.21 -11.35
C TRP A 122 -1.68 3.42 -11.35
N TYR A 123 -0.54 4.09 -11.55
CA TYR A 123 0.78 3.46 -11.48
C TYR A 123 1.10 2.91 -10.09
N LEU A 124 0.77 3.64 -9.02
CA LEU A 124 0.95 3.18 -7.64
C LEU A 124 0.17 1.89 -7.35
N THR A 125 -1.07 1.82 -7.84
CA THR A 125 -1.92 0.63 -7.65
C THR A 125 -1.39 -0.58 -8.41
N ILE A 126 -0.83 -0.38 -9.61
CA ILE A 126 -0.18 -1.45 -10.38
C ILE A 126 1.06 -1.96 -9.65
N ALA A 127 1.94 -1.06 -9.22
CA ALA A 127 3.15 -1.43 -8.50
C ALA A 127 2.83 -2.23 -7.23
N GLY A 128 1.82 -1.81 -6.47
CA GLY A 128 1.33 -2.56 -5.30
C GLY A 128 0.78 -3.94 -5.65
N THR A 129 0.03 -4.07 -6.76
CA THR A 129 -0.53 -5.37 -7.19
C THR A 129 0.57 -6.34 -7.62
N VAL A 130 1.60 -5.86 -8.33
CA VAL A 130 2.73 -6.69 -8.77
C VAL A 130 3.54 -7.19 -7.58
N MET A 131 3.71 -6.37 -6.55
CA MET A 131 4.41 -6.76 -5.32
C MET A 131 3.70 -7.86 -4.52
N LEU A 132 2.40 -8.10 -4.74
CA LEU A 132 1.67 -9.20 -4.11
C LEU A 132 1.92 -10.56 -4.80
N VAL A 133 2.42 -10.58 -6.04
CA VAL A 133 2.65 -11.84 -6.78
C VAL A 133 3.67 -12.74 -6.07
N PRO A 134 4.84 -12.25 -5.61
CA PRO A 134 5.77 -13.06 -4.82
C PRO A 134 5.17 -13.62 -3.52
N CYS A 135 4.22 -12.93 -2.89
CA CYS A 135 3.60 -13.40 -1.65
C CYS A 135 2.91 -14.76 -1.83
N PHE A 136 2.24 -14.99 -2.97
CA PHE A 136 1.62 -16.30 -3.26
C PHE A 136 2.65 -17.43 -3.34
N PHE A 137 3.84 -17.14 -3.88
CA PHE A 137 4.94 -18.10 -3.94
C PHE A 137 5.47 -18.41 -2.53
N PHE A 138 5.68 -17.39 -1.69
CA PHE A 138 6.15 -17.58 -0.32
C PHE A 138 5.15 -18.34 0.56
N ILE A 139 3.85 -18.09 0.40
CA ILE A 139 2.80 -18.86 1.09
C ILE A 139 2.85 -20.34 0.67
N GLY A 140 3.13 -20.64 -0.59
CA GLY A 140 3.31 -22.01 -1.05
C GLY A 140 4.49 -22.76 -0.43
N ILE A 141 5.48 -22.05 0.11
CA ILE A 141 6.65 -22.62 0.80
C ILE A 141 6.35 -22.87 2.28
N TRP A 142 5.33 -22.22 2.86
CA TRP A 142 5.03 -22.38 4.28
C TRP A 142 4.63 -23.82 4.60
N LYS A 143 5.17 -24.31 5.73
CA LYS A 143 4.74 -25.58 6.29
C LYS A 143 3.35 -25.43 6.91
N ASP A 144 2.48 -26.37 6.58
CA ASP A 144 1.18 -26.48 7.23
C ASP A 144 1.36 -26.98 8.67
N PHE A 145 1.11 -26.10 9.64
CA PHE A 145 1.16 -26.44 11.05
C PHE A 145 -0.22 -26.90 11.51
N LYS A 146 -0.35 -28.20 11.82
CA LYS A 146 -1.57 -28.75 12.43
C LYS A 146 -1.68 -28.30 13.89
N ILE A 147 -2.34 -27.18 14.11
CA ILE A 147 -2.55 -26.59 15.46
C ILE A 147 -3.24 -27.58 16.41
N LYS A 148 -4.09 -28.49 15.90
CA LYS A 148 -4.77 -29.52 16.70
C LYS A 148 -3.84 -30.56 17.33
N GLU A 149 -2.64 -30.75 16.80
CA GLU A 149 -1.64 -31.73 17.28
C GLU A 149 -0.58 -31.06 18.19
N LEU A 150 -0.57 -29.73 18.29
CA LEU A 150 0.29 -29.01 19.21
C LEU A 150 -0.18 -29.28 20.64
N ARG A 151 0.63 -30.07 21.38
CA ARG A 151 0.37 -30.42 22.78
C ARG A 151 0.44 -29.15 23.63
N GLN A 152 -0.72 -28.54 23.89
CA GLN A 152 -0.88 -27.42 24.80
C GLN A 152 -0.33 -27.81 26.17
N VAL A 153 0.84 -27.28 26.55
CA VAL A 153 1.44 -27.58 27.85
C VAL A 153 0.60 -26.86 28.90
N LYS A 154 -0.14 -27.62 29.70
CA LYS A 154 -0.83 -27.10 30.89
C LYS A 154 0.23 -26.68 31.90
N GLY A 155 0.65 -25.42 31.85
CA GLY A 155 1.52 -24.80 32.86
C GLY A 155 0.98 -23.43 33.22
N THR A 156 0.81 -23.18 34.52
CA THR A 156 0.40 -21.87 35.06
C THR A 156 1.47 -20.83 34.69
N VAL A 157 1.06 -19.78 34.00
CA VAL A 157 1.89 -18.59 33.80
C VAL A 157 1.90 -17.85 35.14
N LEU A 158 3.04 -17.89 35.84
CA LEU A 158 3.28 -17.10 37.05
C LEU A 158 3.73 -15.69 36.67
#